data_AF-A0A7K3AD23-F1
#
_entry.id   AF-A0A7K3AD23-F1
#
_cell.length_a   1.000
_cell.length_b   1.000
_cell.length_c   1.000
_cell.angle_alpha   90.00
_cell.angle_beta   90.00
_cell.angle_gamma   90.00
#
_symmetry.space_group_name_H-M   'P 1'
#
loop_
_entity.id
_entity.type
_entity.pdbx_description
1 polymer ?
#
loop_
_entity_poly.entity_id
_entity_poly.type
_entity_poly.pdbx_seq_one_letter_code
_entity_poly.pdbx_strand_id
1 'polypeptide(L)'
;MGQYQTDIDGLGQFLKVLQSATEDLDRARTALNRIGGNSLGTDELDDACDDFQDSWGYGAKKIREGIEAVSEGVKANKQAYEAVEEAVAASFAPSEGEAQ
;
A
#
# COMPACT_ATOMS: atom_id res chain seq x y z
N MET A 1 -23.83 -3.62 7.40
CA MET A 1 -22.57 -3.03 7.91
C MET A 1 -21.36 -3.99 7.83
N GLY A 2 -21.49 -5.32 7.96
CA GLY A 2 -20.33 -6.24 7.98
C GLY A 2 -19.55 -6.43 6.67
N GLN A 3 -20.20 -6.28 5.51
CA GLN A 3 -19.56 -6.46 4.19
C GLN A 3 -18.45 -5.42 3.93
N TYR A 4 -18.72 -4.14 4.18
CA TYR A 4 -17.76 -3.06 3.90
C TYR A 4 -16.57 -3.03 4.85
N GLN A 5 -16.80 -3.35 6.13
CA GLN A 5 -15.70 -3.53 7.09
C GLN A 5 -14.76 -4.64 6.63
N THR A 6 -15.33 -5.75 6.13
CA THR A 6 -14.57 -6.88 5.58
C THR A 6 -13.78 -6.47 4.33
N ASP A 7 -14.36 -5.65 3.45
CA ASP A 7 -13.68 -5.16 2.25
C ASP A 7 -12.51 -4.22 2.59
N ILE A 8 -12.69 -3.33 3.57
CA ILE A 8 -11.62 -2.43 4.06
C ILE A 8 -10.48 -3.25 4.70
N ASP A 9 -10.83 -4.24 5.54
CA ASP A 9 -9.84 -5.10 6.19
C ASP A 9 -9.09 -5.95 5.16
N GLY A 10 -9.80 -6.46 4.14
CA GLY A 10 -9.24 -7.20 3.02
C GLY A 10 -8.27 -6.37 2.18
N LEU A 11 -8.62 -5.12 1.86
CA LEU A 11 -7.72 -4.18 1.18
C LEU A 11 -6.50 -3.86 2.04
N GLY A 12 -6.68 -3.66 3.35
CA GLY A 12 -5.58 -3.46 4.29
C GLY A 12 -4.61 -4.65 4.33
N GLN A 13 -5.13 -5.87 4.26
CA GLN A 13 -4.31 -7.08 4.23
C GLN A 13 -3.60 -7.26 2.89
N PHE A 14 -4.27 -6.99 1.77
CA PHE A 14 -3.67 -7.00 0.44
C PHE A 14 -2.50 -6.02 0.32
N LEU A 15 -2.65 -4.79 0.84
CA LEU A 15 -1.59 -3.79 0.87
C LEU A 15 -0.37 -4.26 1.66
N LYS A 16 -0.59 -4.89 2.84
CA LYS A 16 0.51 -5.47 3.63
C LYS A 16 1.27 -6.56 2.87
N VAL A 17 0.57 -7.43 2.15
CA VAL A 17 1.20 -8.49 1.34
C VAL A 17 2.05 -7.88 0.21
N LEU A 18 1.51 -6.89 -0.49
CA LEU A 18 2.24 -6.17 -1.55
C LEU A 18 3.48 -5.46 -1.02
N GLN A 19 3.38 -4.84 0.15
CA GLN A 19 4.51 -4.18 0.80
C GLN A 19 5.59 -5.19 1.18
N SER A 20 5.23 -6.29 1.84
CA SER A 20 6.18 -7.36 2.20
C SER A 20 6.88 -7.96 0.98
N ALA A 21 6.14 -8.23 -0.11
CA ALA A 21 6.72 -8.73 -1.35
C ALA A 21 7.73 -7.74 -1.96
N THR A 22 7.43 -6.44 -1.91
CA THR A 22 8.34 -5.39 -2.38
C THR A 22 9.61 -5.36 -1.53
N GLU A 23 9.49 -5.48 -0.22
CA GLU A 23 10.63 -5.52 0.71
C GLU A 23 11.50 -6.78 0.54
N ASP A 24 10.89 -7.94 0.36
CA ASP A 24 11.59 -9.20 0.07
C ASP A 24 12.43 -9.10 -1.21
N LEU A 25 11.86 -8.49 -2.24
CA LEU A 25 12.53 -8.33 -3.52
C LEU A 25 13.64 -7.27 -3.47
N ASP A 26 13.47 -6.20 -2.69
CA ASP A 26 14.56 -5.24 -2.43
C ASP A 26 15.70 -5.86 -1.62
N ARG A 27 15.40 -6.76 -0.67
CA ARG A 27 16.42 -7.55 0.02
C ARG A 27 17.20 -8.43 -0.96
N ALA A 28 16.51 -9.14 -1.85
CA ALA A 28 17.14 -9.96 -2.89
C ALA A 28 18.01 -9.13 -3.83
N ARG A 29 17.52 -7.97 -4.28
CA ARG A 29 18.29 -7.02 -5.10
C ARG A 29 19.54 -6.50 -4.38
N THR A 30 19.42 -6.13 -3.11
CA THR A 30 20.56 -5.67 -2.31
C THR A 30 21.61 -6.77 -2.16
N ALA A 31 21.17 -8.03 -2.01
CA ALA A 31 22.07 -9.17 -1.97
C ALA A 31 22.80 -9.38 -3.30
N LEU A 32 22.11 -9.20 -4.43
CA LEU A 32 22.72 -9.26 -5.77
C LEU A 32 23.75 -8.15 -5.99
N ASN A 33 23.44 -6.91 -5.60
CA ASN A 33 24.38 -5.78 -5.70
C ASN A 33 25.69 -6.05 -4.94
N ARG A 34 25.60 -6.66 -3.75
CA ARG A 34 26.79 -7.04 -2.96
C ARG A 34 27.71 -8.04 -3.68
N ILE A 35 27.20 -8.80 -4.65
CA ILE A 35 27.97 -9.79 -5.43
C ILE A 35 28.51 -9.15 -6.73
N GLY A 36 27.75 -8.24 -7.36
CA GLY A 36 28.08 -7.61 -8.64
C GLY A 36 29.25 -6.63 -8.61
N GLY A 37 29.67 -6.11 -7.43
CA GLY A 37 30.67 -5.05 -7.36
C GLY A 37 32.06 -5.34 -7.93
N ASN A 38 32.42 -6.60 -8.23
CA ASN A 38 33.66 -6.95 -8.96
C ASN A 38 33.81 -8.46 -9.30
N SER A 39 32.74 -9.28 -9.31
CA SER A 39 32.91 -10.75 -9.17
C SER A 39 32.01 -11.67 -9.99
N LEU A 40 31.07 -11.16 -10.80
CA LEU A 40 30.23 -12.04 -11.63
C LEU A 40 30.98 -12.61 -12.83
N GLY A 41 32.08 -11.97 -13.24
CA GLY A 41 33.15 -12.58 -14.04
C GLY A 41 33.16 -12.22 -15.52
N THR A 42 32.21 -11.41 -16.00
CA THR A 42 32.17 -10.87 -17.37
C THR A 42 31.43 -9.53 -17.42
N ASP A 43 31.94 -8.57 -18.18
CA ASP A 43 31.32 -7.24 -18.35
C ASP A 43 29.82 -7.31 -18.73
N GLU A 44 29.44 -8.26 -19.60
CA GLU A 44 28.03 -8.46 -20.01
C GLU A 44 27.10 -8.84 -18.84
N LEU A 45 27.61 -9.60 -17.87
CA LEU A 45 26.83 -10.04 -16.71
C LEU A 45 26.73 -8.95 -15.64
N ASP A 46 27.77 -8.12 -15.52
CA ASP A 46 27.74 -6.94 -14.67
C ASP A 46 26.75 -5.89 -15.24
N ASP A 47 26.82 -5.59 -16.55
CA ASP A 47 25.89 -4.69 -17.23
C ASP A 47 24.43 -5.15 -17.11
N ALA A 48 24.17 -6.44 -17.34
CA ALA A 48 22.81 -7.01 -17.19
C ALA A 48 22.31 -6.95 -15.74
N CYS A 49 23.21 -7.09 -14.76
CA CYS A 49 22.84 -6.93 -13.35
C CYS A 49 22.54 -5.47 -13.00
N ASP A 50 23.25 -4.51 -13.56
CA ASP A 50 23.00 -3.08 -13.33
C ASP A 50 21.66 -2.65 -13.96
N ASP A 51 21.40 -3.03 -15.21
CA ASP A 51 20.12 -2.78 -15.89
C ASP A 51 18.94 -3.40 -15.13
N PHE A 52 19.12 -4.62 -14.62
CA PHE A 52 18.12 -5.29 -13.79
C PHE A 52 17.88 -4.53 -12.48
N GLN A 53 18.95 -4.10 -11.80
CA GLN A 53 18.84 -3.38 -10.53
C GLN A 53 18.14 -2.04 -10.68
N ASP A 54 18.41 -1.30 -11.75
CA ASP A 54 17.80 -0.01 -12.02
C ASP A 54 16.31 -0.16 -12.37
N SER A 55 16.00 -1.05 -13.31
CA SER A 55 14.63 -1.35 -13.70
C SER A 55 13.79 -1.85 -12.52
N TRP A 56 14.37 -2.73 -11.72
CA TRP A 56 13.72 -3.25 -10.51
C TRP A 56 13.50 -2.16 -9.47
N GLY A 57 14.51 -1.33 -9.21
CA GLY A 57 14.42 -0.22 -8.25
C GLY A 57 13.32 0.78 -8.64
N TYR A 58 13.20 1.09 -9.93
CA TYR A 58 12.11 1.91 -10.43
C TYR A 58 10.74 1.25 -10.23
N GLY A 59 10.60 -0.03 -10.61
CA GLY A 59 9.36 -0.79 -10.43
C GLY A 59 8.92 -0.88 -8.97
N ALA A 60 9.85 -1.18 -8.06
CA ALA A 60 9.61 -1.23 -6.62
C ALA A 60 9.13 0.12 -6.08
N LYS A 61 9.74 1.23 -6.52
CA LYS A 61 9.27 2.58 -6.17
C LYS A 61 7.84 2.82 -6.63
N LYS A 62 7.50 2.46 -7.88
CA LYS A 62 6.14 2.60 -8.42
C LYS A 62 5.11 1.77 -7.69
N ILE A 63 5.46 0.55 -7.27
CA ILE A 63 4.58 -0.28 -6.46
C ILE A 63 4.32 0.38 -5.10
N ARG A 64 5.34 0.93 -4.43
CA ARG A 64 5.14 1.66 -3.16
C ARG A 64 4.25 2.88 -3.31
N GLU A 65 4.48 3.71 -4.33
CA GLU A 65 3.63 4.87 -4.64
C GLU A 65 2.16 4.44 -4.83
N GLY A 66 1.92 3.32 -5.53
CA GLY A 66 0.58 2.76 -5.72
C GLY A 66 -0.06 2.24 -4.42
N ILE A 67 0.70 1.56 -3.58
CA ILE A 67 0.26 1.08 -2.27
C ILE A 67 -0.17 2.26 -1.38
N GLU A 68 0.63 3.33 -1.36
CA GLU A 68 0.33 4.55 -0.60
C GLU A 68 -0.98 5.19 -1.09
N ALA A 69 -1.11 5.39 -2.40
CA ALA A 69 -2.31 5.98 -2.99
C ALA A 69 -3.59 5.16 -2.68
N VAL A 70 -3.52 3.82 -2.77
CA VAL A 70 -4.65 2.95 -2.42
C VAL A 70 -4.93 3.02 -0.93
N SER A 71 -3.91 3.03 -0.07
CA SER A 71 -4.09 3.15 1.38
C SER A 71 -4.80 4.45 1.76
N GLU A 72 -4.40 5.57 1.15
CA GLU A 72 -5.04 6.86 1.34
C GLU A 72 -6.49 6.87 0.86
N GLY A 73 -6.75 6.33 -0.34
CA GLY A 73 -8.11 6.21 -0.87
C GLY A 73 -9.03 5.39 0.04
N VAL A 74 -8.55 4.27 0.58
CA VAL A 74 -9.31 3.43 1.52
C VAL A 74 -9.60 4.17 2.82
N LYS A 75 -8.62 4.90 3.38
CA LYS A 75 -8.81 5.71 4.59
C LYS A 75 -9.84 6.83 4.37
N ALA A 76 -9.73 7.55 3.25
CA ALA A 76 -10.68 8.60 2.90
C ALA A 76 -12.10 8.05 2.74
N ASN A 77 -12.24 6.90 2.08
CA ASN A 77 -13.53 6.25 1.91
C ASN A 77 -14.14 5.85 3.26
N LYS A 78 -13.34 5.26 4.16
CA LYS A 78 -13.78 4.92 5.53
C LYS A 78 -14.28 6.16 6.28
N GLN A 79 -13.52 7.25 6.27
CA GLN A 79 -13.90 8.50 6.95
C GLN A 79 -15.21 9.09 6.40
N ALA A 80 -15.38 9.08 5.08
CA ALA A 80 -16.61 9.55 4.44
C ALA A 80 -17.82 8.73 4.90
N TYR A 81 -17.69 7.41 5.01
CA TYR A 81 -18.77 6.56 5.53
C TYR A 81 -19.07 6.81 6.99
N GLU A 82 -18.06 6.93 7.85
CA GLU A 82 -18.26 7.25 9.28
C GLU A 82 -19.00 8.59 9.45
N ALA A 83 -18.65 9.61 8.66
CA ALA A 83 -19.34 10.90 8.68
C ALA A 83 -20.80 10.82 8.21
N VAL A 84 -21.08 9.99 7.19
CA VAL A 84 -22.46 9.76 6.72
C VAL A 84 -23.28 9.06 7.80
N GLU A 85 -22.75 8.02 8.43
CA GLU A 85 -23.43 7.31 9.52
C GLU A 85 -23.69 8.24 10.72
N GLU A 86 -22.72 9.07 11.11
CA GLU A 86 -22.89 10.05 12.18
C GLU A 86 -23.98 11.08 11.85
N ALA A 87 -24.00 11.61 10.62
CA ALA A 87 -25.02 12.55 10.18
C ALA A 87 -26.42 11.92 10.14
N VAL A 88 -26.52 10.67 9.69
CA VAL A 88 -27.77 9.90 9.70
C VAL A 88 -28.22 9.66 11.13
N ALA A 89 -27.34 9.21 12.02
CA ALA A 89 -27.65 8.97 13.43
C ALA A 89 -28.10 10.26 14.15
N ALA A 90 -27.43 11.38 13.90
CA ALA A 90 -27.80 12.69 14.43
C ALA A 90 -29.17 13.16 13.93
N SER A 91 -29.56 12.80 12.70
CA SER A 91 -30.87 13.14 12.13
C SER A 91 -32.02 12.33 12.74
N PHE A 92 -31.72 11.16 13.32
CA PHE A 92 -32.69 10.32 14.04
C PHE A 92 -32.61 10.48 15.57
N ALA A 93 -31.67 11.28 16.08
CA ALA A 93 -31.61 11.61 17.50
C ALA A 93 -32.84 12.48 17.84
N PRO A 94 -33.63 12.11 18.86
CA PRO A 94 -34.81 12.89 19.22
C PRO A 94 -34.39 14.31 19.59
N SER A 95 -35.10 15.31 19.03
CA SER A 95 -34.92 16.70 19.42
C SER A 95 -35.34 16.86 20.88
N GLU A 96 -34.37 16.85 21.79
CA GLU A 96 -34.57 17.30 23.17
C GLU A 96 -34.87 18.80 23.16
N GLY A 97 -36.14 19.15 23.02
CA GLY A 97 -36.58 20.53 23.16
C GLY A 97 -37.82 20.85 22.36
N GLU A 98 -38.99 20.53 22.91
CA GLU A 98 -40.18 21.39 22.92
C GLU A 98 -41.27 20.72 23.76
N ALA A 99 -41.11 20.81 25.08
CA ALA A 99 -42.21 20.71 26.03
C ALA A 99 -42.05 21.87 27.02
N GLN A 100 -42.61 23.03 26.66
CA GLN A 100 -42.96 24.11 27.58
C GLN A 100 -44.48 24.13 27.72
#